data_AF-A0A370I5E0-F1
#
_entry.id   AF-A0A370I5E0-F1
#
_cell.length_a   1.000
_cell.length_b   1.000
_cell.length_c   1.000
_cell.angle_alpha   90.00
_cell.angle_beta   90.00
_cell.angle_gamma   90.00
#
_symmetry.space_group_name_H-M   'P 1'
#
loop_
_entity.id
_entity.type
_entity.pdbx_description
1 polymer ?
#
loop_
_entity_poly.entity_id
_entity_poly.type
_entity_poly.pdbx_seq_one_letter_code
_entity_poly.pdbx_strand_id
1 'polypeptide(L)' 'MLAQPIPATGRGSGHRYSLRDVVAAYGCDAVRTRITALQAAGCHRLAQVIERELDQLESPSSSRNICGTSDPVR' A
#
# COMPACT_ATOMS: atom_id res chain seq x y z
N MET A 1 24.61 17.13 -24.01
CA MET A 1 24.31 16.95 -22.57
C MET A 1 24.21 15.45 -22.33
N LEU A 2 25.19 14.88 -21.62
CA LEU A 2 25.32 13.43 -21.43
C LEU A 2 24.39 12.98 -20.29
N ALA A 3 23.52 12.02 -20.58
CA ALA A 3 22.68 11.35 -19.59
C ALA A 3 23.58 10.62 -18.59
N GLN A 4 23.55 11.03 -17.32
CA GLN A 4 24.32 10.36 -16.28
C GLN A 4 23.68 8.99 -16.00
N PRO A 5 24.46 7.89 -16.08
CA PRO A 5 23.94 6.56 -15.77
C PRO A 5 23.65 6.48 -14.27
N ILE A 6 22.42 6.09 -13.94
CA ILE A 6 22.03 5.80 -12.55
C ILE A 6 22.82 4.57 -12.13
N PRO A 7 23.64 4.62 -11.06
CA PRO A 7 24.38 3.47 -10.60
C PRO A 7 23.39 2.39 -10.16
N ALA A 8 23.33 1.31 -10.94
CA ALA A 8 22.63 0.09 -10.58
C ALA A 8 23.43 -0.61 -9.47
N THR A 9 23.29 -0.15 -8.22
CA THR A 9 23.69 -0.93 -7.05
C THR A 9 22.74 -2.12 -6.92
N GLY A 10 23.03 -3.16 -7.69
CA GLY A 10 22.49 -4.50 -7.52
C GLY A 10 22.99 -5.09 -6.20
N ARG A 11 22.32 -4.75 -5.09
CA ARG A 11 22.16 -5.68 -3.98
C ARG A 11 20.77 -6.28 -4.14
N GLY A 12 20.73 -7.55 -4.52
CA GLY A 12 19.54 -8.39 -4.40
C GLY A 12 19.21 -8.64 -2.93
N SER A 13 18.92 -7.60 -2.17
CA SER A 13 18.06 -7.70 -1.01
C SER A 13 16.65 -7.78 -1.57
N GLY A 14 15.89 -8.80 -1.23
CA GLY A 14 14.44 -8.82 -1.48
C GLY A 14 13.80 -7.67 -0.70
N HIS A 15 13.93 -6.44 -1.21
CA HIS A 15 13.29 -5.27 -0.68
C HIS A 15 11.81 -5.45 -0.97
N ARG A 16 11.12 -6.07 0.00
CA ARG A 16 9.68 -5.96 0.12
C ARG A 16 9.42 -4.50 0.47
N TYR A 17 9.28 -3.67 -0.56
CA TYR A 17 8.76 -2.32 -0.40
C TYR A 17 7.36 -2.45 0.18
N SER A 18 7.14 -1.82 1.33
CA SER A 18 5.77 -1.73 1.85
C SER A 18 4.97 -0.80 0.94
N LEU A 19 3.66 -0.99 0.86
CA LEU A 19 2.81 -0.07 0.09
C LEU A 19 2.97 1.38 0.56
N ARG A 20 3.29 1.59 1.85
CA ARG A 20 3.60 2.89 2.44
C ARG A 20 4.83 3.54 1.78
N ASP A 21 5.89 2.78 1.54
CA ASP A 21 7.10 3.30 0.88
C ASP A 21 6.81 3.69 -0.58
N VAL A 22 5.98 2.89 -1.26
CA VAL A 22 5.54 3.16 -2.63
C VAL A 22 4.69 4.43 -2.69
N VAL A 23 3.73 4.59 -1.77
CA VAL A 23 2.91 5.80 -1.66
C VAL A 23 3.77 7.01 -1.33
N ALA A 24 4.77 6.89 -0.45
CA ALA A 24 5.68 7.98 -0.11
C ALA A 24 6.55 8.41 -1.32
N ALA A 25 6.92 7.47 -2.20
CA ALA A 25 7.75 7.75 -3.37
C ALA A 25 6.95 8.31 -4.56
N TYR A 26 5.72 7.84 -4.79
CA TYR A 26 4.95 8.13 -6.00
C TYR A 26 3.63 8.88 -5.77
N GLY A 27 3.12 8.91 -4.54
CA GLY A 27 1.83 9.50 -4.18
C GLY A 27 0.63 8.57 -4.39
N CYS A 28 -0.46 8.83 -3.67
CA CYS A 28 -1.67 8.01 -3.71
C CYS A 28 -2.31 7.96 -5.12
N ASP A 29 -2.38 9.09 -5.84
CA ASP A 29 -2.97 9.15 -7.18
C ASP A 29 -2.26 8.25 -8.19
N ALA A 30 -0.93 8.18 -8.13
CA ALA A 30 -0.15 7.29 -8.99
C ALA A 30 -0.46 5.82 -8.67
N VAL A 31 -0.59 5.47 -7.40
CA VAL A 31 -0.96 4.12 -6.96
C VAL A 31 -2.37 3.76 -7.41
N ARG A 32 -3.35 4.67 -7.27
CA ARG A 32 -4.73 4.47 -7.76
C ARG A 32 -4.78 4.27 -9.26
N THR A 33 -4.04 5.07 -10.02
CA THR A 33 -3.92 4.89 -11.48
C THR A 33 -3.40 3.48 -11.83
N ARG A 34 -2.43 2.97 -11.06
CA ARG A 34 -1.90 1.62 -11.26
C ARG A 34 -2.91 0.53 -10.90
N ILE A 35 -3.71 0.73 -9.85
CA ILE A 35 -4.83 -0.18 -9.49
C ILE A 35 -5.82 -0.28 -10.65
N THR A 36 -6.23 0.84 -11.25
CA THR A 36 -7.12 0.86 -12.42
C THR A 36 -6.52 0.08 -13.60
N ALA A 37 -5.22 0.26 -13.85
CA ALA A 37 -4.53 -0.50 -14.90
C ALA A 37 -4.52 -2.02 -14.64
N LEU A 38 -4.38 -2.44 -13.38
CA LEU A 38 -4.47 -3.86 -13.00
C LEU A 38 -5.88 -4.42 -13.18
N GLN A 39 -6.91 -3.63 -12.86
CA GLN A 39 -8.30 -4.02 -13.11
C GLN A 39 -8.58 -4.20 -14.61
N ALA A 40 -8.11 -3.27 -15.44
CA ALA A 40 -8.24 -3.35 -16.90
C ALA A 40 -7.49 -4.55 -17.49
N ALA A 41 -6.39 -4.97 -16.86
CA ALA A 41 -5.63 -6.17 -17.24
C ALA A 41 -6.23 -7.49 -16.72
N GLY A 42 -7.41 -7.47 -16.09
CA GLY A 42 -8.07 -8.65 -15.51
C GLY A 42 -7.44 -9.13 -14.19
N CYS A 43 -6.50 -8.39 -13.62
CA CYS A 43 -5.81 -8.70 -12.37
C CYS A 43 -6.62 -8.23 -11.14
N HIS A 44 -7.93 -8.51 -11.12
CA HIS A 44 -8.88 -7.98 -10.13
C HIS A 44 -8.49 -8.29 -8.70
N ARG A 45 -8.06 -9.52 -8.42
CA ARG A 45 -7.69 -9.95 -7.06
C ARG A 45 -6.49 -9.16 -6.52
N LEU A 46 -5.48 -8.93 -7.35
CA LEU A 46 -4.31 -8.14 -6.96
C LEU A 46 -4.66 -6.66 -6.78
N ALA A 47 -5.46 -6.11 -7.69
CA ALA A 47 -5.95 -4.74 -7.59
C ALA A 47 -6.72 -4.51 -6.28
N GLN A 48 -7.64 -5.41 -5.91
CA GLN A 48 -8.42 -5.33 -4.68
C GLN A 48 -7.56 -5.41 -3.41
N VAL A 49 -6.51 -6.25 -3.40
CA VAL A 49 -5.60 -6.36 -2.25
C VAL A 49 -4.86 -5.03 -2.04
N ILE A 50 -4.32 -4.45 -3.11
CA ILE A 50 -3.57 -3.19 -3.05
C ILE A 50 -4.49 -2.03 -2.68
N GLU A 51 -5.70 -1.99 -3.23
CA GLU A 51 -6.74 -0.99 -2.91
C GLU A 51 -7.09 -1.04 -1.41
N ARG A 52 -7.36 -2.23 -0.87
CA ARG A 52 -7.66 -2.40 0.55
C ARG A 52 -6.49 -2.00 1.47
N GLU A 53 -5.26 -2.27 1.06
CA GLU A 53 -4.08 -1.84 1.80
C GLU A 53 -3.91 -0.31 1.73
N LEU A 54 -4.20 0.31 0.59
CA LEU A 54 -4.16 1.76 0.43
C LEU A 54 -5.20 2.46 1.31
N ASP A 55 -6.44 1.95 1.35
CA ASP A 55 -7.51 2.48 2.19
C ASP A 55 -7.15 2.43 3.69
N GLN A 56 -6.48 1.36 4.12
CA GLN A 56 -5.99 1.23 5.51
C GLN A 56 -4.88 2.24 5.85
N LEU A 57 -4.08 2.66 4.86
CA LEU A 57 -3.07 3.69 5.04
C LEU A 57 -3.68 5.09 5.09
N GLU A 58 -4.72 5.35 4.27
CA GLU A 58 -5.42 6.65 4.24
C GLU A 58 -6.40 6.83 5.41
N SER A 59 -6.91 5.73 5.98
CA SER A 59 -7.77 5.73 7.15
C SER A 59 -7.06 5.17 8.40
N PRO A 60 -6.19 5.94 9.08
CA PRO A 60 -5.61 5.51 10.36
C PRO A 60 -6.66 5.38 11.49
N SER A 61 -7.94 5.67 11.20
CA SER A 61 -9.04 5.72 12.14
C SER A 61 -9.91 4.46 12.11
N SER A 62 -9.37 3.32 12.56
CA SER A 62 -10.19 2.20 13.05
C SER A 62 -9.42 1.25 13.97
N SER A 63 -8.57 1.80 14.84
CA SER A 63 -7.95 1.04 15.93
C SER A 63 -8.02 1.80 17.25
N ARG A 64 -9.24 2.10 17.69
CA ARG A 64 -9.54 2.38 19.11
C ARG A 64 -11.02 2.19 19.38
N ASN A 65 -11.45 0.94 19.52
CA ASN A 65 -12.60 0.53 20.34
C ASN A 65 -12.30 -0.88 20.86
N ILE A 66 -11.31 -0.93 21.75
CA ILE A 66 -11.01 -2.10 22.56
C ILE A 66 -12.07 -2.20 23.66
N CYS A 67 -12.76 -3.33 23.68
CA CYS A 67 -13.29 -4.01 24.86
C CYS A 67 -14.14 -3.17 25.84
N GLY A 68 -15.41 -2.98 25.50
CA GLY A 68 -16.46 -2.80 26.50
C GLY A 68 -17.16 -4.14 26.76
N THR A 69 -16.44 -5.16 27.22
CA THR A 69 -17.10 -6.31 27.86
C THR A 69 -17.63 -5.83 29.19
N SER A 70 -18.90 -5.39 29.21
CA SER A 70 -19.64 -5.26 30.46
C SER A 70 -19.70 -6.63 31.11
N ASP A 71 -18.93 -6.79 32.18
CA ASP A 71 -18.95 -7.90 33.12
C ASP A 71 -20.38 -8.05 33.71
N PRO A 72 -21.05 -9.21 33.61
CA PRO A 72 -22.26 -9.45 34.38
C PRO A 72 -21.87 -9.98 35.77
N VAL A 73 -21.49 -9.08 36.68
CA VAL A 73 -21.42 -9.44 38.11
C VAL A 73 -22.80 -9.24 38.73
N ARG A 74 -23.55 -10.34 38.69
CA ARG A 74 -24.52 -10.84 39.68
C ARG A 74 -25.61 -9.91 40.23
#